data_AF-B6QHT4-F1
#
_entry.id   AF-B6QHT4-F1
#
_cell.length_a   1.000
_cell.length_b   1.000
_cell.length_c   1.000
_cell.angle_alpha   90.00
_cell.angle_beta   90.00
_cell.angle_gamma   90.00
#
_symmetry.space_group_name_H-M   'P 1'
#
loop_
_entity.id
_entity.type
_entity.pdbx_description
1 polymer ?
#
loop_
_entity_poly.entity_id
_entity_poly.type
_entity_poly.pdbx_seq_one_letter_code
_entity_poly.pdbx_strand_id
1 'polypeptide(L)'
;MWDLPTRRSIGCIYIADYVPDENDQAISLPQHYYIASMTCWRDPSWDARMSRWMLDKYTQAAKVSCGQYIADFDVNQRITPVLSDTALKKFLAIRQKWDPEDMFVGYRGFSGLAAVPASV
;
A
#
# COMPACT_ATOMS: atom_id res chain seq x y z
N MET A 1 10.27 8.77 -11.93
CA MET A 1 8.91 9.10 -12.40
C MET A 1 8.94 9.86 -13.73
N TRP A 2 9.62 9.31 -14.75
CA TRP A 2 9.79 9.91 -16.09
C TRP A 2 9.18 9.05 -17.20
N ASP A 3 8.77 7.82 -16.88
CA ASP A 3 8.27 6.82 -17.81
C ASP A 3 6.79 6.50 -17.54
N LEU A 4 5.95 7.53 -17.41
CA LEU A 4 4.51 7.36 -17.19
C LEU A 4 3.85 6.83 -18.47
N PRO A 5 2.83 5.93 -18.37
CA PRO A 5 2.36 5.16 -19.52
C PRO A 5 1.49 5.98 -20.49
N THR A 6 1.04 7.16 -20.07
CA THR A 6 0.27 8.09 -20.91
C THR A 6 0.62 9.54 -20.55
N ARG A 7 0.31 10.47 -21.46
CA ARG A 7 0.43 11.92 -21.22
C ARG A 7 -0.56 12.46 -20.19
N ARG A 8 -1.55 11.66 -19.78
CA ARG A 8 -2.57 12.03 -18.78
C ARG A 8 -2.26 11.47 -17.40
N SER A 9 -1.37 10.49 -17.33
CA SER A 9 -0.94 9.92 -16.07
C SER A 9 -0.18 10.97 -15.26
N ILE A 10 -0.32 10.89 -13.96
CA ILE A 10 0.28 11.81 -13.00
C ILE A 10 1.18 11.01 -12.07
N GLY A 11 2.28 11.63 -11.67
CA GLY A 11 3.12 11.12 -10.61
C GLY A 11 3.25 12.17 -9.51
N CYS A 12 3.24 11.72 -8.26
CA CYS A 12 3.36 12.56 -7.07
C CYS A 12 4.51 12.05 -6.20
N ILE A 13 5.39 12.97 -5.80
CA ILE A 13 6.39 12.72 -4.77
C ILE A 13 6.11 13.70 -3.65
N TYR A 14 5.79 13.16 -2.49
CA TYR A 14 5.65 13.92 -1.25
C TYR A 14 6.85 13.59 -0.36
N ILE A 15 7.55 14.63 0.08
CA ILE A 15 8.69 14.51 0.98
C ILE A 15 8.16 14.80 2.37
N ALA A 16 7.96 13.76 3.16
CA ALA A 16 7.71 13.86 4.59
C ALA A 16 8.93 13.26 5.27
N ASP A 17 9.55 13.93 6.22
CA ASP A 17 10.51 13.30 7.11
C ASP A 17 9.77 12.98 8.41
N TYR A 18 9.13 11.81 8.45
CA TYR A 18 8.15 11.46 9.46
C TYR A 18 8.33 10.04 10.01
N VAL A 19 8.44 9.95 11.34
CA VAL A 19 8.50 8.69 12.08
C VAL A 19 7.30 8.63 13.03
N PRO A 20 6.38 7.67 12.86
CA PRO A 20 5.17 7.57 13.67
C PRO A 20 5.43 6.98 15.07
N ASP A 21 4.56 7.33 16.03
CA ASP A 21 4.46 6.68 17.35
C ASP A 21 3.19 5.81 17.42
N GLU A 22 3.37 4.48 17.45
CA GLU A 22 2.28 3.50 17.49
C GLU A 22 1.46 3.51 18.80
N ASN A 23 1.94 4.20 19.84
CA ASN A 23 1.19 4.39 21.08
C ASN A 23 0.10 5.44 20.93
N ASP A 24 0.35 6.46 20.10
CA ASP A 24 -0.55 7.60 19.88
C ASP A 24 -1.32 7.49 18.56
N GLN A 25 -0.77 6.77 17.57
CA GLN A 25 -1.24 6.83 16.19
C GLN A 25 -1.48 5.45 15.57
N ALA A 26 -2.32 5.43 14.53
CA ALA A 26 -2.61 4.22 13.74
C ALA A 26 -1.62 4.03 12.56
N ILE A 27 -0.95 5.10 12.14
CA ILE A 27 0.18 5.01 11.20
C ILE A 27 1.37 4.38 11.91
N SER A 28 2.11 3.50 11.23
CA SER A 28 3.22 2.75 11.83
C SER A 28 4.46 2.62 10.96
N LEU A 29 4.33 2.79 9.63
CA LEU A 29 5.47 2.78 8.73
C LEU A 29 6.10 4.18 8.67
N PRO A 30 7.44 4.30 8.77
CA PRO A 30 8.14 5.56 8.58
C PRO A 30 7.97 6.05 7.14
N GLN A 31 7.92 7.36 6.96
CA GLN A 31 7.82 7.99 5.64
C GLN A 31 8.93 9.02 5.52
N HIS A 32 9.88 8.78 4.61
CA HIS A 32 10.80 9.80 4.10
C HIS A 32 10.30 10.37 2.75
N TYR A 33 9.68 9.48 1.97
CA TYR A 33 9.07 9.79 0.69
C TYR A 33 7.80 8.97 0.54
N TYR A 34 6.73 9.65 0.14
CA TYR A 34 5.54 9.01 -0.40
C TYR A 34 5.51 9.22 -1.90
N ILE A 35 5.43 8.12 -2.66
CA ILE A 35 5.53 8.12 -4.12
C ILE A 35 4.28 7.44 -4.69
N ALA A 36 3.42 8.23 -5.31
CA ALA A 36 2.18 7.77 -5.92
C ALA A 36 2.18 8.02 -7.43
N SER A 37 1.52 7.13 -8.17
CA SER A 37 1.30 7.28 -9.61
C SER A 37 -0.17 7.00 -9.90
N MET A 38 -0.82 7.91 -10.60
CA MET A 38 -2.18 7.75 -11.10
C MET A 38 -2.10 7.54 -12.60
N THR A 39 -2.36 6.31 -13.05
CA THR A 39 -2.48 6.02 -14.48
C THR A 39 -3.84 6.48 -14.98
N CYS A 40 -3.88 7.30 -16.03
CA CYS A 40 -5.14 7.82 -16.58
C CYS A 40 -5.24 7.54 -18.08
N TRP A 41 -6.35 6.95 -18.50
CA TRP A 41 -6.64 6.59 -19.89
C TRP A 41 -8.15 6.74 -20.20
N ARG A 42 -8.54 6.59 -21.47
CA ARG A 42 -9.95 6.69 -21.91
C ARG A 42 -10.47 5.43 -22.56
N ASP A 43 -9.60 4.70 -23.24
CA ASP A 43 -9.97 3.49 -23.98
C ASP A 43 -9.94 2.29 -23.03
N PRO A 44 -11.09 1.68 -22.68
CA PRO A 44 -11.13 0.56 -21.75
C PRO A 44 -10.32 -0.66 -22.21
N SER A 45 -10.02 -0.78 -23.51
CA SER A 45 -9.14 -1.85 -24.00
C SER A 45 -7.72 -1.77 -23.42
N TRP A 46 -7.34 -0.65 -22.79
CA TRP A 46 -6.03 -0.45 -22.17
C TRP A 46 -5.99 -0.87 -20.69
N ASP A 47 -7.12 -1.28 -20.08
CA ASP A 47 -7.19 -1.60 -18.65
C ASP A 47 -6.12 -2.60 -18.23
N ALA A 48 -6.03 -3.75 -18.92
CA ALA A 48 -5.03 -4.78 -18.62
C ALA A 48 -3.59 -4.26 -18.75
N ARG A 49 -3.32 -3.42 -19.74
CA ARG A 49 -2.02 -2.79 -19.95
C ARG A 49 -1.66 -1.84 -18.80
N MET A 50 -2.62 -1.05 -18.32
CA MET A 50 -2.39 -0.07 -17.26
C MET A 50 -2.20 -0.76 -15.90
N SER A 51 -3.03 -1.74 -15.58
CA SER A 51 -2.86 -2.59 -14.39
C SER A 51 -1.51 -3.29 -14.40
N ARG A 52 -1.08 -3.83 -15.56
CA ARG A 52 0.23 -4.46 -15.69
C ARG A 52 1.38 -3.47 -15.47
N TRP A 53 1.30 -2.29 -16.08
CA TRP A 53 2.32 -1.25 -15.90
C TRP A 53 2.45 -0.85 -14.42
N MET A 54 1.33 -0.65 -13.70
CA MET A 54 1.33 -0.35 -12.27
C MET A 54 2.01 -1.46 -11.47
N LEU A 55 1.60 -2.71 -11.70
CA LEU A 55 2.19 -3.87 -11.04
C LEU A 55 3.70 -3.94 -11.26
N ASP A 56 4.16 -3.81 -12.51
CA ASP A 56 5.58 -3.92 -12.85
C ASP A 56 6.42 -2.82 -12.18
N LYS A 57 5.98 -1.55 -12.25
CA LYS A 57 6.73 -0.44 -11.66
C LYS A 57 6.79 -0.54 -10.15
N TYR A 58 5.67 -0.84 -9.51
CA TYR A 58 5.62 -0.90 -8.05
C TYR A 58 6.20 -2.19 -7.48
N THR A 59 6.29 -3.28 -8.26
CA THR A 59 7.10 -4.45 -7.90
C THR A 59 8.59 -4.10 -7.80
N GLN A 60 9.10 -3.23 -8.66
CA GLN A 60 10.48 -2.76 -8.55
C GLN A 60 10.65 -1.79 -7.37
N ALA A 61 9.70 -0.86 -7.18
CA ALA A 61 9.74 0.07 -6.05
C ALA A 61 9.66 -0.65 -4.69
N ALA A 62 8.90 -1.75 -4.63
CA ALA A 62 8.73 -2.54 -3.41
C ALA A 62 10.06 -3.04 -2.81
N LYS A 63 11.09 -3.25 -3.64
CA LYS A 63 12.42 -3.72 -3.21
C LYS A 63 13.19 -2.71 -2.34
N VAL A 64 12.79 -1.44 -2.38
CA VAL A 64 13.47 -0.34 -1.67
C VAL A 64 12.51 0.49 -0.82
N SER A 65 11.23 0.12 -0.77
CA SER A 65 10.21 0.80 0.03
C SER A 65 9.99 0.10 1.36
N CYS A 66 9.60 0.85 2.39
CA CYS A 66 9.11 0.29 3.65
C CYS A 66 7.68 -0.28 3.57
N GLY A 67 6.92 0.03 2.52
CA GLY A 67 5.55 -0.45 2.36
C GLY A 67 4.69 0.40 1.42
N GLN A 68 3.38 0.32 1.60
CA GLN A 68 2.37 1.02 0.81
C GLN A 68 1.42 1.81 1.71
N TYR A 69 1.01 2.99 1.23
CA TYR A 69 -0.04 3.75 1.89
C TYR A 69 -1.38 3.03 1.76
N ILE A 70 -2.09 2.87 2.88
CA ILE A 70 -3.29 2.03 2.97
C ILE A 70 -4.40 2.42 1.99
N ALA A 71 -4.52 3.71 1.64
CA ALA A 71 -5.54 4.18 0.70
C ALA A 71 -5.26 3.77 -0.76
N ASP A 72 -4.01 3.42 -1.08
CA ASP A 72 -3.61 2.94 -2.41
C ASP A 72 -3.61 1.41 -2.49
N PHE A 73 -3.90 0.71 -1.39
CA PHE A 73 -3.82 -0.74 -1.34
C PHE A 73 -4.83 -1.40 -2.29
N ASP A 74 -4.33 -2.34 -3.09
CA ASP A 74 -5.15 -3.13 -4.02
C ASP A 74 -4.80 -4.61 -3.84
N VAL A 75 -5.78 -5.39 -3.38
CA VAL A 75 -5.63 -6.84 -3.13
C VAL A 75 -5.32 -7.63 -4.40
N ASN A 76 -5.63 -7.09 -5.58
CA ASN A 76 -5.37 -7.74 -6.86
C ASN A 76 -3.97 -7.45 -7.42
N GLN A 77 -3.16 -6.62 -6.73
CA GLN A 77 -1.80 -6.30 -7.13
C GLN A 77 -0.77 -7.02 -6.24
N ARG A 78 0.37 -6.36 -6.00
CA ARG A 78 1.40 -6.85 -5.08
C ARG A 78 0.91 -6.71 -3.65
N ILE A 79 1.26 -7.69 -2.82
CA ILE A 79 1.03 -7.62 -1.38
C ILE A 79 2.28 -7.00 -0.74
N THR A 80 2.16 -5.78 -0.24
CA THR A 80 3.22 -5.05 0.46
C THR A 80 2.75 -4.57 1.83
N PRO A 81 3.63 -4.46 2.84
CA PRO A 81 3.26 -3.99 4.18
C PRO A 81 2.52 -2.66 4.12
N VAL A 82 1.38 -2.56 4.82
CA VAL A 82 0.64 -1.30 5.03
C VAL A 82 0.71 -0.82 6.49
N LEU A 83 1.09 -1.73 7.39
CA LEU A 83 1.32 -1.51 8.81
C LEU A 83 2.59 -2.28 9.21
N SER A 84 3.25 -1.87 10.28
CA SER A 84 4.24 -2.71 10.96
C SER A 84 3.59 -3.97 11.52
N ASP A 85 4.38 -4.99 11.83
CA ASP A 85 3.88 -6.25 12.39
C ASP A 85 3.18 -6.03 13.75
N THR A 86 3.72 -5.15 14.59
CA THR A 86 3.15 -4.79 15.89
C THR A 86 1.82 -4.07 15.74
N ALA A 87 1.75 -3.09 14.82
CA ALA A 87 0.53 -2.37 14.54
C ALA A 87 -0.54 -3.26 13.90
N LEU A 88 -0.17 -4.14 12.97
CA LEU A 88 -1.08 -5.11 12.36
C LEU A 88 -1.67 -6.05 13.41
N LYS A 89 -0.84 -6.59 14.32
CA LYS A 89 -1.31 -7.43 15.43
C LYS A 89 -2.28 -6.67 16.36
N LYS A 90 -1.94 -5.43 16.73
CA LYS A 90 -2.81 -4.56 17.55
C LYS A 90 -4.14 -4.28 16.84
N PHE A 91 -4.10 -3.98 15.55
CA PHE A 91 -5.27 -3.74 14.72
C PHE A 91 -6.19 -4.96 14.64
N LEU A 92 -5.65 -6.16 14.41
CA LEU A 92 -6.44 -7.40 14.37
C LEU A 92 -7.09 -7.71 15.73
N ALA A 93 -6.40 -7.47 16.84
CA ALA A 93 -6.96 -7.63 18.19
C ALA A 93 -8.11 -6.64 18.47
N ILE A 94 -7.95 -5.38 18.05
CA ILE A 94 -9.01 -4.36 18.14
C ILE A 94 -10.22 -4.81 17.31
N ARG A 95 -10.01 -5.30 16.09
CA ARG A 95 -11.10 -5.80 15.25
C ARG A 95 -11.82 -6.98 15.89
N GLN A 96 -11.10 -7.97 16.42
CA GLN A 96 -11.75 -9.10 17.10
C GLN A 96 -12.64 -8.66 18.27
N LYS A 97 -12.25 -7.60 18.98
CA LYS A 97 -13.06 -7.04 20.08
C LYS A 97 -14.31 -6.31 19.60
N TRP A 98 -14.22 -5.54 18.52
CA TRP A 98 -15.25 -4.56 18.13
C TRP A 98 -16.06 -4.93 16.88
N ASP A 99 -15.55 -5.82 16.04
CA ASP A 99 -16.24 -6.40 14.88
C ASP A 99 -16.05 -7.92 14.86
N PRO A 100 -16.53 -8.64 15.91
CA PRO A 100 -16.36 -10.09 16.03
C PRO A 100 -17.11 -10.88 14.96
N GLU A 101 -18.17 -10.30 14.37
CA GLU A 101 -18.98 -10.90 13.31
C GLU A 101 -18.41 -10.64 11.90
N ASP A 102 -17.28 -9.93 11.84
CA ASP A 102 -16.54 -9.64 10.61
C ASP A 102 -17.35 -8.92 9.53
N MET A 103 -18.15 -7.92 9.92
CA MET A 103 -18.98 -7.13 9.02
C MET A 103 -18.13 -6.31 8.03
N PHE A 104 -16.96 -5.81 8.45
CA PHE A 104 -16.09 -4.97 7.63
C PHE A 104 -14.89 -5.75 7.07
N VAL A 105 -15.11 -6.52 6.01
CA VAL A 105 -14.13 -7.50 5.48
C VAL A 105 -12.91 -6.91 4.74
N GLY A 106 -12.84 -5.60 4.51
CA GLY A 106 -11.79 -4.97 3.68
C GLY A 106 -10.36 -5.20 4.18
N TYR A 107 -10.17 -5.37 5.48
CA TYR A 107 -8.86 -5.63 6.08
C TYR A 107 -8.28 -7.01 5.75
N ARG A 108 -9.07 -7.95 5.22
CA ARG A 108 -8.60 -9.31 4.93
C ARG A 108 -7.41 -9.33 3.95
N GLY A 109 -7.29 -8.30 3.11
CA GLY A 109 -6.11 -8.10 2.26
C GLY A 109 -4.82 -7.87 3.04
N PHE A 110 -4.89 -7.35 4.27
CA PHE A 110 -3.74 -7.12 5.14
C PHE A 110 -3.27 -8.41 5.82
N SER A 111 -4.18 -9.37 6.03
CA SER A 111 -3.88 -10.63 6.72
C SER A 111 -2.84 -11.49 6.00
N GLY A 112 -2.69 -11.34 4.69
CA GLY A 112 -1.65 -11.98 3.89
C GLY A 112 -0.22 -11.45 4.15
N LEU A 113 -0.09 -10.32 4.85
CA LEU A 113 1.19 -9.70 5.18
C LEU A 113 1.89 -10.32 6.38
N ALA A 114 1.15 -10.99 7.27
CA ALA A 114 1.71 -11.64 8.46
C ALA A 114 2.67 -12.81 8.15
N ALA A 115 2.83 -13.17 6.87
CA ALA A 115 3.65 -14.29 6.40
C ALA A 115 4.97 -13.88 5.69
N VAL A 116 5.25 -12.58 5.51
CA VAL A 116 6.47 -12.13 4.82
C VAL A 116 7.44 -11.54 5.84
N PRO A 117 8.57 -12.20 6.14
CA PRO A 117 9.57 -11.64 7.06
C PRO A 117 10.15 -10.35 6.48
N ALA A 118 10.30 -9.33 7.33
CA ALA A 118 11.09 -8.14 6.99
C ALA A 118 12.49 -8.59 6.58
N SER A 119 12.91 -8.24 5.36
CA SER A 119 14.31 -8.40 4.96
C SER A 119 15.13 -7.36 5.70
N VAL A 120 16.17 -7.85 6.39
CA VAL A 120 17.21 -7.07 7.09
C VAL A 120 18.09 -6.34 6.10
#